data_AF-A0A6N2NAU5-F1
#
_entry.id   AF-A0A6N2NAU5-F1
#
_cell.length_a   1.000
_cell.length_b   1.000
_cell.length_c   1.000
_cell.angle_alpha   90.00
_cell.angle_beta   90.00
_cell.angle_gamma   90.00
#
_symmetry.space_group_name_H-M   'P 1'
#
loop_
_entity.id
_entity.type
_entity.pdbx_description
1 polymer ?
#
loop_
_entity_poly.entity_id
_entity_poly.type
_entity_poly.pdbx_seq_one_letter_code
_entity_poly.pdbx_strand_id
1 'polypeptide(L)'
;MSDKGDKTCPLCAEEMDLTDQQLKPCQCGYEICVWCWNHIMEMADKDNSEGRCPACRIPYDKEKIVGMAANCERLVAEMNSERKLKSHKGKPKSSEGRMHLSNVRVIQRNLVYIIGLPLNIADETLLQRRDYFGQYGKVLKVSISRTATGAIQHSANNSCCVYITYAKEEEAACCIQSVHSFVLEGRSLRACFGTTKYCHAWLKNMPCSIPDCLYLHDFGSEEDSFTKDDLVSAFTSATNYWCYK
;
A
#
# COMPACT_ATOMS: atom_id res chain seq x y z
N MET A 1 11.05 -8.70 -34.02
CA MET A 1 11.22 -9.53 -32.81
C MET A 1 12.46 -9.05 -32.09
N SER A 2 12.30 -8.63 -30.83
CA SER A 2 13.31 -8.65 -29.76
C SER A 2 12.58 -8.36 -28.45
N ASP A 3 12.29 -9.44 -27.74
CA ASP A 3 12.13 -9.57 -26.29
C ASP A 3 12.24 -8.27 -25.48
N LYS A 4 11.09 -7.67 -25.10
CA LYS A 4 11.01 -6.74 -23.98
C LYS A 4 10.58 -7.57 -22.76
N GLY A 5 11.52 -8.33 -22.22
CA GLY A 5 11.34 -9.11 -21.00
C GLY A 5 10.86 -8.20 -19.87
N ASP A 6 9.76 -8.60 -19.26
CA ASP A 6 9.15 -7.97 -18.08
C ASP A 6 10.20 -7.82 -16.97
N LYS A 7 10.60 -6.57 -16.70
CA LYS A 7 11.56 -6.24 -15.63
C LYS A 7 10.89 -6.47 -14.29
N THR A 8 10.99 -7.68 -13.78
CA THR A 8 10.44 -8.10 -12.48
C THR A 8 11.56 -8.16 -11.45
N CYS A 9 11.25 -7.73 -10.22
CA CYS A 9 12.20 -7.75 -9.12
C CYS A 9 12.59 -9.20 -8.79
N PRO A 10 13.89 -9.53 -8.74
CA PRO A 10 14.34 -10.90 -8.50
C PRO A 10 14.10 -11.40 -7.06
N LEU A 11 13.68 -10.51 -6.15
CA LEU A 11 13.42 -10.84 -4.74
C LEU A 11 11.94 -11.05 -4.43
N CYS A 12 11.06 -10.24 -5.02
CA CYS A 12 9.62 -10.31 -4.77
C CYS A 12 8.78 -10.70 -5.99
N ALA A 13 9.42 -10.92 -7.15
CA ALA A 13 8.77 -11.20 -8.43
C ALA A 13 7.72 -10.15 -8.88
N GLU A 14 7.79 -8.93 -8.33
CA GLU A 14 6.90 -7.80 -8.67
C GLU A 14 7.45 -7.00 -9.86
N GLU A 15 6.60 -6.53 -10.76
CA GLU A 15 7.01 -5.69 -11.90
C GLU A 15 7.64 -4.37 -11.40
N MET A 16 8.85 -4.07 -11.87
CA MET A 16 9.63 -2.90 -11.47
C MET A 16 9.09 -1.63 -12.15
N ASP A 17 8.62 -0.67 -11.36
CA ASP A 17 8.10 0.59 -11.86
C ASP A 17 9.22 1.57 -12.27
N LEU A 18 8.86 2.76 -12.74
CA LEU A 18 9.85 3.76 -13.19
C LEU A 18 10.76 4.26 -12.06
N THR A 19 10.34 4.17 -10.80
CA THR A 19 11.17 4.53 -9.63
C THR A 19 12.13 3.41 -9.27
N ASP A 20 11.68 2.16 -9.38
CA ASP A 20 12.50 0.96 -9.22
C ASP A 20 13.61 0.88 -10.27
N GLN A 21 13.32 1.28 -11.51
CA GLN A 21 14.31 1.33 -12.61
C GLN A 21 15.31 2.48 -12.48
N GLN A 22 14.95 3.54 -11.76
CA GLN A 22 15.85 4.65 -11.45
C GLN A 22 16.71 4.36 -10.21
N LEU A 23 16.25 3.50 -9.31
CA LEU A 23 17.03 3.06 -8.15
C LEU A 23 18.17 2.14 -8.60
N LYS A 24 19.40 2.67 -8.57
CA LYS A 24 20.64 1.91 -8.83
C LYS A 24 21.50 1.90 -7.58
N PRO A 25 21.11 1.10 -6.57
CA PRO A 25 21.73 1.19 -5.25
C PRO A 25 23.13 0.57 -5.25
N CYS A 26 23.45 -0.31 -6.21
CA CYS A 26 24.77 -0.90 -6.37
C CYS A 26 25.28 -0.82 -7.80
N GLN A 27 26.59 -0.60 -7.95
CA GLN A 27 27.28 -0.53 -9.24
C GLN A 27 27.42 -1.91 -9.94
N CYS A 28 27.07 -3.01 -9.27
CA CYS A 28 27.09 -4.35 -9.86
C CYS A 28 25.97 -4.60 -10.90
N GLY A 29 25.05 -3.64 -11.08
CA GLY A 29 23.95 -3.77 -12.03
C GLY A 29 22.80 -4.68 -11.55
N TYR A 30 22.83 -5.11 -10.29
CA TYR A 30 21.73 -5.86 -9.69
C TYR A 30 20.57 -4.91 -9.36
N GLU A 31 19.50 -5.02 -10.14
CA GLU A 31 18.28 -4.22 -10.01
C GLU A 31 17.30 -4.94 -9.08
N ILE A 32 16.85 -4.21 -8.05
CA ILE A 32 15.83 -4.66 -7.09
C ILE A 32 14.83 -3.53 -6.93
N CYS A 33 13.57 -3.85 -6.64
CA CYS A 33 12.60 -2.81 -6.37
C CYS A 33 12.93 -2.05 -5.08
N VAL A 34 12.45 -0.81 -4.98
CA VAL A 34 12.61 0.10 -3.85
C VAL A 34 12.14 -0.55 -2.55
N TRP A 35 11.09 -1.36 -2.61
CA TRP A 35 10.59 -2.10 -1.44
C TRP A 35 11.59 -3.13 -0.92
N CYS A 36 12.20 -3.91 -1.80
CA CYS A 36 13.18 -4.92 -1.39
C CYS A 36 14.48 -4.27 -0.90
N TRP A 37 14.90 -3.16 -1.52
CA TRP A 37 16.04 -2.38 -1.03
C TRP A 37 15.78 -1.85 0.38
N ASN A 38 14.64 -1.20 0.62
CA ASN A 38 14.25 -0.72 1.95
C ASN A 38 14.23 -1.86 2.98
N HIS A 39 13.66 -3.01 2.61
CA HIS A 39 13.60 -4.17 3.49
C HIS A 39 15.00 -4.70 3.87
N ILE A 40 15.94 -4.74 2.92
CA ILE A 40 17.34 -5.13 3.19
C ILE A 40 18.00 -4.14 4.15
N MET A 41 17.77 -2.83 3.97
CA MET A 41 18.32 -1.81 4.85
C MET A 41 17.73 -1.89 6.27
N GLU A 42 16.42 -2.08 6.40
CA GLU A 42 15.74 -2.24 7.70
C GLU A 42 16.18 -3.50 8.45
N MET A 43 16.36 -4.61 7.75
CA MET A 43 16.88 -5.85 8.36
C MET A 43 18.32 -5.65 8.83
N ALA A 44 19.14 -4.98 8.03
CA ALA A 44 20.52 -4.72 8.38
C ALA A 44 20.65 -3.79 9.60
N ASP A 45 19.84 -2.72 9.66
CA ASP A 45 19.82 -1.81 10.81
C ASP A 45 19.34 -2.53 12.10
N LYS A 46 18.40 -3.49 12.00
CA LYS A 46 17.97 -4.34 13.15
C LYS A 46 19.05 -5.30 13.63
N ASP A 47 19.85 -5.83 12.72
CA ASP A 47 20.98 -6.72 13.03
C ASP A 47 22.28 -5.94 13.35
N ASN A 48 22.19 -4.62 13.50
CA ASN A 48 23.32 -3.71 13.71
C ASN A 48 24.45 -3.90 12.68
N SER A 49 24.06 -4.18 11.44
CA SER A 49 24.91 -4.50 10.31
C SER A 49 24.64 -3.55 9.13
N GLU A 50 25.54 -3.50 8.15
CA GLU A 50 25.36 -2.68 6.96
C GLU A 50 24.50 -3.39 5.91
N GLY A 51 23.52 -2.69 5.32
CA GLY A 51 22.69 -3.23 4.25
C GLY A 51 23.54 -3.55 3.02
N ARG A 52 23.56 -4.81 2.60
CA ARG A 52 24.44 -5.32 1.54
C ARG A 52 23.64 -5.78 0.33
N CYS A 53 24.23 -5.59 -0.85
CA CYS A 53 23.66 -6.09 -2.09
C CYS A 53 23.56 -7.63 -2.10
N PRO A 54 22.40 -8.22 -2.40
CA PRO A 54 22.24 -9.67 -2.44
C PRO A 54 23.14 -10.38 -3.46
N ALA A 55 23.49 -9.70 -4.56
CA ALA A 55 24.31 -10.27 -5.62
C ALA A 55 25.82 -10.18 -5.34
N CYS A 56 26.33 -9.01 -4.96
CA CYS A 56 27.77 -8.79 -4.82
C CYS A 56 28.23 -8.61 -3.36
N ARG A 57 27.30 -8.58 -2.39
CA ARG A 57 27.54 -8.37 -0.96
C ARG A 57 28.25 -7.06 -0.58
N ILE A 58 28.40 -6.14 -1.54
CA ILE A 58 28.94 -4.79 -1.31
C ILE A 58 27.90 -4.00 -0.48
N PRO A 59 28.31 -3.32 0.61
CA PRO A 59 27.41 -2.47 1.38
C PRO A 59 26.89 -1.31 0.52
N TYR A 60 25.61 -1.00 0.68
CA TYR A 60 24.98 0.13 0.00
C TYR A 60 25.50 1.45 0.56
N ASP A 61 25.91 2.35 -0.33
CA ASP A 61 26.39 3.68 0.03
C ASP A 61 25.20 4.59 0.37
N LYS A 62 24.99 4.85 1.67
CA LYS A 62 23.86 5.63 2.19
C LYS A 62 23.83 7.06 1.62
N GLU A 63 24.98 7.65 1.26
CA GLU A 63 25.07 9.05 0.81
C GLU A 63 24.70 9.22 -0.67
N LYS A 64 25.03 8.26 -1.53
CA LYS A 64 24.69 8.31 -2.97
C LYS A 64 23.20 8.16 -3.26
N ILE A 65 22.46 7.49 -2.37
CA ILE A 65 21.04 7.15 -2.61
C ILE A 65 20.12 8.29 -2.12
N VAL A 66 20.51 9.02 -1.07
CA VAL A 66 19.78 10.20 -0.58
C VAL A 66 19.89 11.38 -1.57
N GLY A 67 21.01 11.50 -2.30
CA GLY A 67 21.21 12.55 -3.30
C GLY A 67 20.29 12.48 -4.52
N MET A 68 19.71 11.32 -4.83
CA MET A 68 18.80 11.14 -5.97
C MET A 68 17.36 11.58 -5.66
N ALA A 69 16.96 11.60 -4.38
CA ALA A 69 15.68 12.18 -3.94
C ALA A 69 15.68 13.72 -4.07
N ALA A 70 16.83 14.36 -3.85
CA ALA A 70 16.95 15.82 -3.87
C ALA A 70 16.89 16.45 -5.28
N ASN A 71 17.16 15.71 -6.36
CA ASN A 71 17.12 16.27 -7.72
C ASN A 71 15.71 16.28 -8.33
N CYS A 72 14.72 15.64 -7.68
CA CYS A 72 13.31 15.74 -8.06
C CYS A 72 12.70 17.10 -7.67
N GLU A 73 13.19 17.78 -6.63
CA GLU A 73 12.63 19.07 -6.17
C GLU A 73 12.74 20.19 -7.21
N ARG A 74 13.83 20.20 -7.99
CA ARG A 74 14.17 21.36 -8.83
C ARG A 74 13.36 21.41 -10.14
N LEU A 75 12.92 20.26 -10.65
CA LEU A 75 12.08 20.19 -11.87
C LEU A 75 10.60 20.51 -11.60
N VAL A 76 10.16 20.39 -10.35
CA VAL A 76 8.77 20.67 -9.93
C VAL A 76 8.56 22.18 -9.71
N ALA A 77 9.61 22.92 -9.32
CA ALA A 77 9.56 24.36 -9.09
C ALA A 77 9.36 25.18 -10.39
N GLU A 78 9.93 24.74 -11.52
CA GLU A 78 9.79 25.47 -12.79
C GLU A 78 8.38 25.29 -13.40
N MET A 79 7.76 24.11 -13.26
CA MET A 79 6.45 23.80 -13.83
C MET A 79 5.27 24.51 -13.13
N ASN A 80 5.47 25.01 -11.90
CA ASN A 80 4.42 25.68 -11.11
C ASN A 80 4.29 27.18 -11.42
N SER A 81 5.23 27.81 -12.13
CA SER A 81 5.21 29.26 -12.37
C SER A 81 4.38 29.69 -13.59
N GLU A 82 4.10 28.79 -14.54
CA GLU A 82 3.43 29.15 -15.81
C GLU A 82 1.91 28.94 -15.83
N ARG A 83 1.31 28.21 -14.87
CA ARG A 83 -0.13 27.87 -14.92
C ARG A 83 -1.09 28.99 -14.48
N LYS A 84 -0.60 30.16 -14.07
CA LYS A 84 -1.46 31.21 -13.51
C LYS A 84 -2.06 32.19 -14.55
N LEU A 85 -1.71 32.10 -15.82
CA LEU A 85 -2.23 33.01 -16.85
C LEU A 85 -2.51 32.29 -18.17
N LYS A 86 -3.68 31.65 -18.28
CA LYS A 86 -4.62 31.72 -19.43
C LYS A 86 -5.68 30.62 -19.33
N SER A 87 -6.86 31.03 -18.87
CA SER A 87 -8.12 30.48 -19.35
C SER A 87 -8.15 30.61 -20.87
N HIS A 88 -8.32 29.51 -21.61
CA HIS A 88 -9.11 29.43 -22.84
C HIS A 88 -9.13 28.00 -23.38
N LYS A 89 -10.34 27.42 -23.39
CA LYS A 89 -10.92 26.50 -24.38
C LYS A 89 -9.94 25.70 -25.26
N GLY A 90 -9.73 24.44 -24.89
CA GLY A 90 -9.15 23.41 -25.77
C GLY A 90 -9.33 22.02 -25.17
N LYS A 91 -10.01 21.12 -25.87
CA LYS A 91 -9.94 19.66 -25.60
C LYS A 91 -8.46 19.21 -25.70
N PRO A 92 -7.97 18.34 -24.79
CA PRO A 92 -6.92 17.38 -25.14
C PRO A 92 -7.49 15.96 -24.95
N LYS A 93 -7.64 15.20 -26.03
CA LYS A 93 -6.72 14.13 -26.45
C LYS A 93 -6.46 13.10 -25.34
N SER A 94 -7.29 12.07 -25.40
CA SER A 94 -7.07 10.73 -24.85
C SER A 94 -5.74 10.14 -25.32
N SER A 95 -4.82 9.86 -24.40
CA SER A 95 -3.89 8.71 -24.47
C SER A 95 -2.86 8.62 -23.34
N GLU A 96 -2.89 9.47 -22.32
CA GLU A 96 -2.14 9.22 -21.08
C GLU A 96 -3.10 8.59 -20.09
N GLY A 97 -3.22 7.27 -20.19
CA GLY A 97 -4.14 6.47 -19.38
C GLY A 97 -3.94 6.74 -17.88
N ARG A 98 -4.91 6.30 -17.10
CA ARG A 98 -5.00 6.43 -15.63
C ARG A 98 -3.78 5.90 -14.85
N MET A 99 -2.72 5.48 -15.53
CA MET A 99 -1.44 4.99 -15.01
C MET A 99 -0.79 5.89 -13.96
N HIS A 100 -1.02 7.20 -13.96
CA HIS A 100 -0.55 8.08 -12.88
C HIS A 100 -1.13 7.71 -11.51
N LEU A 101 -2.24 6.95 -11.47
CA LEU A 101 -2.87 6.45 -10.26
C LEU A 101 -2.30 5.10 -9.79
N SER A 102 -1.33 4.50 -10.47
CA SER A 102 -0.76 3.18 -10.09
C SER A 102 -0.17 3.18 -8.67
N ASN A 103 0.38 4.33 -8.26
CA ASN A 103 1.03 4.52 -6.97
C ASN A 103 0.11 5.19 -5.95
N VAL A 104 -1.14 5.49 -6.32
CA VAL A 104 -2.16 6.04 -5.45
C VAL A 104 -2.85 4.90 -4.71
N ARG A 105 -2.95 5.04 -3.40
CA ARG A 105 -3.82 4.21 -2.57
C ARG A 105 -5.05 5.01 -2.21
N VAL A 106 -6.18 4.31 -2.14
CA VAL A 106 -7.48 4.91 -1.84
C VAL A 106 -8.03 4.27 -0.58
N ILE A 107 -8.42 5.10 0.39
CA ILE A 107 -9.13 4.65 1.59
C ILE A 107 -10.51 4.14 1.16
N GLN A 108 -10.91 2.99 1.70
CA GLN A 108 -12.24 2.44 1.54
C GLN A 108 -12.98 2.60 2.87
N ARG A 109 -13.91 3.57 2.94
CA ARG A 109 -14.61 3.91 4.20
C ARG A 109 -15.50 2.80 4.74
N ASN A 110 -15.92 1.85 3.91
CA ASN A 110 -16.67 0.67 4.35
C ASN A 110 -15.78 -0.56 4.63
N LEU A 111 -14.46 -0.43 4.49
CA LEU A 111 -13.49 -1.50 4.71
C LEU A 111 -12.72 -1.22 5.99
N VAL A 112 -12.68 -2.19 6.90
CA VAL A 112 -11.90 -2.12 8.13
C VAL A 112 -10.72 -3.06 8.02
N TYR A 113 -9.53 -2.55 8.32
CA TYR A 113 -8.30 -3.34 8.46
C TYR A 113 -7.93 -3.44 9.93
N ILE A 114 -7.80 -4.67 10.42
CA ILE A 114 -7.51 -4.98 11.82
C ILE A 114 -6.20 -5.74 11.90
N ILE A 115 -5.30 -5.26 12.76
CA ILE A 115 -4.00 -5.84 13.04
C ILE A 115 -3.99 -6.35 14.48
N GLY A 116 -3.35 -7.50 14.69
CA GLY A 116 -3.13 -8.05 16.02
C GLY A 116 -4.18 -9.08 16.44
N LEU A 117 -5.01 -9.56 15.51
CA LEU A 117 -6.01 -10.57 15.81
C LEU A 117 -5.32 -11.92 16.14
N PRO A 118 -5.63 -12.55 17.29
CA PRO A 118 -5.10 -13.86 17.63
C PRO A 118 -5.49 -14.95 16.61
N LEU A 119 -4.54 -15.83 16.28
CA LEU A 119 -4.77 -16.90 15.29
C LEU A 119 -5.83 -17.94 15.71
N ASN A 120 -6.11 -18.10 17.01
CA ASN A 120 -7.14 -19.02 17.53
C ASN A 120 -8.57 -18.60 17.12
N ILE A 121 -8.79 -17.32 16.82
CA ILE A 121 -10.07 -16.77 16.37
C ILE A 121 -10.05 -16.30 14.91
N ALA A 122 -8.96 -16.59 14.18
CA ALA A 122 -8.78 -16.23 12.79
C ALA A 122 -9.59 -17.16 11.86
N ASP A 123 -10.91 -17.14 12.01
CA ASP A 123 -11.87 -17.88 11.19
C ASP A 123 -12.91 -16.94 10.57
N GLU A 124 -13.05 -16.97 9.24
CA GLU A 124 -13.90 -16.04 8.50
C GLU A 124 -15.38 -16.16 8.91
N THR A 125 -15.87 -17.37 9.20
CA THR A 125 -17.27 -17.59 9.59
C THR A 125 -17.54 -17.17 11.02
N LEU A 126 -16.58 -17.36 11.92
CA LEU A 126 -16.65 -16.94 13.31
C LEU A 126 -16.70 -15.42 13.41
N LEU A 127 -15.79 -14.74 12.69
CA LEU A 127 -15.66 -13.29 12.72
C LEU A 127 -16.89 -12.56 12.14
N GLN A 128 -17.63 -13.19 11.23
CA GLN A 128 -18.90 -12.67 10.71
C GLN A 128 -20.05 -12.71 11.71
N ARG A 129 -19.96 -13.52 12.78
CA ARG A 129 -21.06 -13.67 13.73
C ARG A 129 -21.30 -12.38 14.49
N ARG A 130 -22.54 -12.23 14.96
CA ARG A 130 -22.96 -11.12 15.82
C ARG A 130 -22.21 -11.05 17.14
N ASP A 131 -21.60 -12.13 17.60
CA ASP A 131 -20.80 -12.13 18.83
C ASP A 131 -19.39 -11.53 18.61
N TYR A 132 -18.99 -11.34 17.35
CA TYR A 132 -17.71 -10.76 16.94
C TYR A 132 -17.94 -9.47 16.15
N PHE A 133 -17.52 -9.39 14.88
CA PHE A 133 -17.60 -8.14 14.12
C PHE A 133 -18.99 -7.89 13.53
N GLY A 134 -19.85 -8.91 13.46
CA GLY A 134 -21.26 -8.73 13.10
C GLY A 134 -22.08 -7.89 14.09
N GLN A 135 -21.52 -7.55 15.27
CA GLN A 135 -22.18 -6.66 16.23
C GLN A 135 -22.21 -5.20 15.77
N TYR A 136 -21.22 -4.78 14.97
CA TYR A 136 -21.07 -3.38 14.54
C TYR A 136 -21.89 -3.04 13.29
N GLY A 137 -22.33 -4.05 12.54
CA GLY A 137 -23.12 -3.85 11.34
C GLY A 137 -23.21 -5.10 10.46
N LYS A 138 -23.80 -4.93 9.28
CA LYS A 138 -23.93 -6.02 8.30
C LYS A 138 -22.59 -6.25 7.59
N VAL A 139 -21.88 -7.29 7.99
CA VAL A 139 -20.65 -7.73 7.33
C VAL A 139 -20.98 -8.36 5.97
N LEU A 140 -20.40 -7.82 4.91
CA LEU A 140 -20.50 -8.34 3.53
C LEU A 140 -19.42 -9.37 3.25
N LYS A 141 -18.20 -9.13 3.72
CA LYS A 141 -17.04 -9.99 3.46
C LYS A 141 -16.05 -9.90 4.61
N VAL A 142 -15.48 -11.04 4.97
CA VAL A 142 -14.30 -11.14 5.84
C VAL A 142 -13.21 -11.79 5.03
N SER A 143 -12.02 -11.21 5.04
CA SER A 143 -10.85 -11.73 4.35
C SER A 143 -9.66 -11.68 5.29
N ILE A 144 -9.12 -12.84 5.63
CA ILE A 144 -7.92 -12.94 6.45
C ILE A 144 -6.70 -12.79 5.54
N SER A 145 -5.69 -12.04 5.97
CA SER A 145 -4.45 -11.89 5.19
C SER A 145 -3.74 -13.24 5.10
N ARG A 146 -3.46 -13.70 3.87
CA ARG A 146 -2.80 -14.98 3.58
C ARG A 146 -1.57 -14.73 2.72
N THR A 147 -0.56 -15.56 2.94
CA THR A 147 0.65 -15.64 2.12
C THR A 147 0.34 -16.28 0.75
N ALA A 148 1.25 -16.17 -0.21
CA ALA A 148 1.10 -16.75 -1.55
C ALA A 148 0.89 -18.28 -1.54
N THR A 149 1.31 -18.96 -0.47
CA THR A 149 1.10 -20.41 -0.26
C THR A 149 -0.26 -20.74 0.36
N GLY A 150 -1.11 -19.75 0.62
CA GLY A 150 -2.44 -19.90 1.23
C GLY A 150 -2.44 -19.95 2.76
N ALA A 151 -1.27 -20.02 3.40
CA ALA A 151 -1.15 -19.99 4.86
C ALA A 151 -1.44 -18.58 5.40
N ILE A 152 -2.05 -18.49 6.59
CA ILE A 152 -2.37 -17.20 7.22
C ILE A 152 -1.08 -16.45 7.49
N GLN A 153 -1.01 -15.21 6.99
CA GLN A 153 0.09 -14.30 7.28
C GLN A 153 0.00 -13.92 8.75
N HIS A 154 1.01 -14.32 9.52
CA HIS A 154 1.09 -14.02 10.94
C HIS A 154 2.43 -13.40 11.29
N SER A 155 2.42 -12.51 12.27
CA SER A 155 3.63 -11.97 12.88
C SER A 155 4.22 -12.99 13.86
N ALA A 156 5.48 -12.78 14.27
CA ALA A 156 6.21 -13.64 15.21
C ALA A 156 5.48 -13.88 16.55
N ASN A 157 4.51 -13.04 16.88
CA ASN A 157 3.64 -13.18 18.04
C ASN A 157 2.37 -14.02 17.79
N ASN A 158 2.24 -14.73 16.67
CA ASN A 158 1.06 -15.54 16.34
C ASN A 158 -0.23 -14.70 16.18
N SER A 159 -0.12 -13.47 15.67
CA SER A 159 -1.25 -12.61 15.31
C SER A 159 -1.34 -12.38 13.81
N CYS A 160 -2.55 -12.28 13.28
CA CYS A 160 -2.83 -12.04 11.87
C CYS A 160 -3.53 -10.70 11.64
N CYS A 161 -3.66 -10.36 10.36
CA CYS A 161 -4.43 -9.20 9.92
C CYS A 161 -5.70 -9.64 9.21
N VAL A 162 -6.78 -8.89 9.40
CA VAL A 162 -8.09 -9.19 8.82
C VAL A 162 -8.68 -7.94 8.18
N TYR A 163 -9.30 -8.14 7.02
CA TYR A 163 -10.11 -7.16 6.33
C TYR A 163 -11.58 -7.50 6.50
N ILE A 164 -12.39 -6.52 6.90
CA ILE A 164 -13.83 -6.67 7.10
C ILE A 164 -14.53 -5.60 6.27
N THR A 165 -15.35 -6.03 5.32
CA THR A 165 -16.15 -5.13 4.50
C THR A 165 -17.56 -5.07 5.05
N TYR A 166 -18.01 -3.87 5.42
CA TYR A 166 -19.37 -3.61 5.87
C TYR A 166 -20.26 -3.12 4.74
N ALA A 167 -21.58 -3.21 4.95
CA ALA A 167 -22.56 -2.71 4.00
C ALA A 167 -22.59 -1.19 3.96
N LYS A 168 -22.30 -0.53 5.08
CA LYS A 168 -22.23 0.93 5.18
C LYS A 168 -20.93 1.41 5.82
N GLU A 169 -20.56 2.65 5.55
CA GLU A 169 -19.37 3.28 6.13
C GLU A 169 -19.53 3.58 7.62
N GLU A 170 -20.74 3.90 8.10
CA GLU A 170 -20.97 4.19 9.52
C GLU A 170 -20.77 2.95 10.40
N GLU A 171 -21.09 1.78 9.86
CA GLU A 171 -20.85 0.48 10.51
C GLU A 171 -19.35 0.20 10.65
N ALA A 172 -18.57 0.51 9.60
CA ALA A 172 -17.11 0.38 9.60
C ALA A 172 -16.47 1.37 10.59
N ALA A 173 -16.91 2.63 10.60
CA ALA A 173 -16.44 3.64 11.54
C ALA A 173 -16.73 3.24 13.00
N CYS A 174 -17.94 2.75 13.28
CA CYS A 174 -18.34 2.23 14.60
C CYS A 174 -17.46 1.05 15.05
N CYS A 175 -17.17 0.12 14.13
CA CYS A 175 -16.25 -0.98 14.36
C CYS A 175 -14.86 -0.46 14.72
N ILE A 176 -14.29 0.46 13.94
CA ILE A 176 -12.96 1.02 14.19
C ILE A 176 -12.91 1.69 15.57
N GLN A 177 -13.89 2.54 15.87
CA GLN A 177 -13.93 3.27 17.14
C GLN A 177 -14.00 2.34 18.36
N SER A 178 -14.68 1.19 18.23
CA SER A 178 -14.85 0.23 19.31
C SER A 178 -13.66 -0.75 19.43
N VAL A 179 -13.07 -1.14 18.30
CA VAL A 179 -12.03 -2.18 18.23
C VAL A 179 -10.62 -1.59 18.34
N HIS A 180 -10.43 -0.34 17.93
CA HIS A 180 -9.13 0.30 18.02
C HIS A 180 -8.69 0.42 19.47
N SER A 181 -7.48 -0.09 19.77
CA SER A 181 -6.92 -0.21 21.12
C SER A 181 -7.62 -1.19 22.06
N PHE A 182 -8.60 -1.98 21.58
CA PHE A 182 -9.23 -3.01 22.38
C PHE A 182 -8.22 -4.11 22.77
N VAL A 183 -8.14 -4.45 24.06
CA VAL A 183 -7.18 -5.43 24.55
C VAL A 183 -7.81 -6.83 24.56
N LEU A 184 -7.29 -7.71 23.71
CA LEU A 184 -7.68 -9.12 23.61
C LEU A 184 -6.47 -9.99 23.97
N GLU A 185 -6.63 -10.90 24.94
CA GLU A 185 -5.55 -11.78 25.43
C GLU A 185 -4.25 -11.01 25.80
N GLY A 186 -4.40 -9.82 26.38
CA GLY A 186 -3.28 -8.96 26.77
C GLY A 186 -2.63 -8.17 25.62
N ARG A 187 -3.26 -8.14 24.43
CA ARG A 187 -2.75 -7.43 23.25
C ARG A 187 -3.77 -6.43 22.72
N SER A 188 -3.34 -5.21 22.44
CA SER A 188 -4.19 -4.20 21.81
C SER A 188 -4.37 -4.48 20.32
N LEU A 189 -5.61 -4.56 19.88
CA LEU A 189 -5.98 -4.58 18.47
C LEU A 189 -5.81 -3.19 17.87
N ARG A 190 -5.33 -3.11 16.64
CA ARG A 190 -5.30 -1.85 15.88
C ARG A 190 -6.25 -1.96 14.71
N ALA A 191 -7.34 -1.20 14.76
CA ALA A 191 -8.28 -1.05 13.66
C ALA A 191 -8.09 0.30 12.97
N CYS A 192 -8.22 0.33 11.65
CA CYS A 192 -8.29 1.54 10.83
C CYS A 192 -9.08 1.25 9.55
N PHE A 193 -9.36 2.27 8.76
CA PHE A 193 -9.91 2.03 7.43
C PHE A 193 -8.90 1.27 6.57
N GLY A 194 -9.42 0.35 5.76
CA GLY A 194 -8.67 -0.38 4.77
C GLY A 194 -8.33 0.52 3.59
N THR A 195 -7.25 0.18 2.90
CA THR A 195 -6.83 0.89 1.69
C THR A 195 -6.77 -0.09 0.54
N THR A 196 -7.14 0.36 -0.65
CA THR A 196 -7.08 -0.43 -1.88
C THR A 196 -6.19 0.26 -2.91
N LYS A 197 -5.76 -0.50 -3.91
CA LYS A 197 -5.11 0.00 -5.12
C LYS A 197 -6.14 0.05 -6.25
N TYR A 198 -5.85 0.85 -7.27
CA TYR A 198 -6.61 0.80 -8.51
C TYR A 198 -6.35 -0.51 -9.27
N CYS A 199 -7.38 -1.03 -9.93
CA CYS A 199 -7.23 -2.22 -10.75
C CYS A 199 -6.36 -1.94 -11.98
N HIS A 200 -5.41 -2.82 -12.27
CA HIS A 200 -4.52 -2.68 -13.42
C HIS A 200 -5.25 -2.62 -14.77
N ALA A 201 -6.26 -3.46 -14.95
CA ALA A 201 -7.06 -3.46 -16.18
C ALA A 201 -7.76 -2.10 -16.36
N TRP A 202 -8.35 -1.58 -15.28
CA TRP A 202 -8.97 -0.27 -15.28
C TRP A 202 -7.95 0.86 -15.51
N LEU A 203 -6.77 0.81 -14.88
CA LEU A 203 -5.69 1.78 -15.15
C LEU A 203 -5.31 1.81 -16.63
N LYS A 204 -5.24 0.64 -17.28
CA LYS A 204 -5.00 0.47 -18.72
C LYS A 204 -6.21 0.73 -19.63
N ASN A 205 -7.33 1.15 -19.06
CA ASN A 205 -8.57 1.38 -19.80
C ASN A 205 -9.16 0.13 -20.49
N MET A 206 -8.92 -1.03 -19.89
CA MET A 206 -9.40 -2.34 -20.30
C MET A 206 -10.48 -2.86 -19.34
N PRO A 207 -11.45 -3.66 -19.82
CA PRO A 207 -12.41 -4.33 -18.94
C PRO A 207 -11.68 -5.32 -18.03
N CYS A 208 -12.03 -5.34 -16.74
CA CYS A 208 -11.48 -6.31 -15.82
C CYS A 208 -12.15 -7.67 -15.99
N SER A 209 -11.36 -8.72 -16.22
CA SER A 209 -11.85 -10.10 -16.33
C SER A 209 -11.97 -10.82 -14.98
N ILE A 210 -11.59 -10.16 -13.87
CA ILE A 210 -11.65 -10.73 -12.53
C ILE A 210 -13.05 -10.44 -11.96
N PRO A 211 -13.91 -11.46 -11.77
CA PRO A 211 -15.17 -11.28 -11.06
C PRO A 211 -14.90 -10.87 -9.61
N ASP A 212 -15.66 -9.89 -9.11
CA ASP A 212 -15.48 -9.31 -7.76
C ASP A 212 -14.06 -8.84 -7.46
N CYS A 213 -13.40 -8.22 -8.46
CA CYS A 213 -12.08 -7.62 -8.32
C CYS A 213 -12.03 -6.73 -7.07
N LEU A 214 -11.10 -7.03 -6.16
CA LEU A 214 -10.91 -6.30 -4.90
C LEU A 214 -10.30 -4.90 -5.09
N TYR A 215 -9.85 -4.59 -6.31
CA TYR A 215 -9.23 -3.34 -6.66
C TYR A 215 -10.22 -2.35 -7.26
N LEU A 216 -9.93 -1.06 -7.10
CA LEU A 216 -10.87 -0.01 -7.46
C LEU A 216 -11.05 0.10 -8.99
N HIS A 217 -12.31 0.14 -9.42
CA HIS A 217 -12.75 0.32 -10.81
C HIS A 217 -13.44 1.67 -11.02
N ASP A 218 -13.19 2.63 -10.16
CA ASP A 218 -13.64 4.02 -10.31
C ASP A 218 -12.60 4.96 -9.70
N PHE A 219 -12.69 6.25 -9.97
CA PHE A 219 -11.83 7.25 -9.33
C PHE A 219 -12.17 7.32 -7.83
N GLY A 220 -11.17 7.12 -6.97
CA GLY A 220 -11.31 7.35 -5.55
C GLY A 220 -11.57 8.82 -5.27
N SER A 221 -12.24 9.12 -4.13
CA SER A 221 -12.37 10.50 -3.69
C SER A 221 -10.99 11.11 -3.45
N GLU A 222 -10.81 12.39 -3.79
CA GLU A 222 -9.54 13.10 -3.59
C GLU A 222 -9.15 13.17 -2.12
N GLU A 223 -10.14 13.27 -1.21
CA GLU A 223 -9.91 13.30 0.24
C GLU A 223 -9.43 11.97 0.85
N ASP A 224 -9.66 10.88 0.12
CA ASP A 224 -9.35 9.48 0.46
C ASP A 224 -8.20 8.91 -0.38
N SER A 225 -7.72 9.67 -1.36
CA SER A 225 -6.63 9.28 -2.24
C SER A 225 -5.34 9.89 -1.74
N PHE A 226 -4.32 9.05 -1.57
CA PHE A 226 -3.03 9.50 -1.07
C PHE A 226 -1.90 8.77 -1.79
N THR A 227 -0.78 9.47 -1.92
CA THR A 227 0.44 8.92 -2.49
C THR A 227 1.29 8.26 -1.41
N LYS A 228 2.29 7.47 -1.81
CA LYS A 228 3.20 6.83 -0.86
C LYS A 228 3.95 7.85 0.01
N ASP A 229 4.20 9.05 -0.50
CA ASP A 229 4.91 10.13 0.20
C ASP A 229 4.06 10.78 1.30
N ASP A 230 2.74 10.87 1.10
CA ASP A 230 1.79 11.33 2.12
C ASP A 230 1.73 10.36 3.31
N LEU A 231 1.93 9.06 3.05
CA LEU A 231 1.90 8.02 4.07
C LEU A 231 3.10 8.16 5.04
N VAL A 232 4.30 8.46 4.54
CA VAL A 232 5.50 8.68 5.38
C VAL A 232 5.33 9.91 6.28
N SER A 233 4.71 10.96 5.77
CA SER A 233 4.41 12.20 6.51
C SER A 233 3.34 11.99 7.61
N ALA A 234 2.35 11.13 7.36
CA ALA A 234 1.30 10.80 8.32
C ALA A 234 1.76 9.82 9.42
N PHE A 235 2.78 8.98 9.16
CA PHE A 235 3.34 8.06 10.16
C PHE A 235 4.38 8.70 11.09
N THR A 236 5.05 9.77 10.64
CA THR A 236 6.05 10.51 11.45
C THR A 236 5.43 11.53 12.40
N SER A 237 4.23 11.99 12.10
CA SER A 237 3.42 12.78 13.03
C SER A 237 2.67 11.80 13.93
N ALA A 238 2.83 11.90 15.25
CA ALA A 238 2.22 11.00 16.26
C ALA A 238 0.67 11.03 16.33
N THR A 239 0.01 11.49 15.28
CA THR A 239 -1.44 11.63 15.17
C THR A 239 -1.96 10.54 14.25
N ASN A 240 -2.81 9.65 14.77
CA ASN A 240 -3.49 8.57 14.06
C ASN A 240 -4.41 9.09 12.92
N TYR A 241 -3.86 9.65 11.86
CA TYR A 241 -4.62 10.23 10.74
C TYR A 241 -5.62 9.25 10.10
N TRP A 242 -5.33 7.95 10.15
CA TRP A 242 -6.14 6.87 9.59
C TRP A 242 -7.36 6.45 10.43
N CYS A 243 -7.46 6.97 11.65
CA CYS A 243 -8.53 6.65 12.59
C CYS A 243 -9.53 7.80 12.77
N TYR A 244 -9.20 9.01 12.30
CA TYR A 244 -9.94 10.24 12.56
C TYR A 244 -10.40 11.00 11.30
N LYS A 245 -10.08 10.50 10.10
CA LYS A 245 -10.72 10.97 8.86
C LYS A 245 -11.91 10.09 8.55
#